data_AF-A0A1G8TAJ6-F1
#
_entry.id   AF-A0A1G8TAJ6-F1
#
_cell.length_a   1.000
_cell.length_b   1.000
_cell.length_c   1.000
_cell.angle_alpha   90.00
_cell.angle_beta   90.00
_cell.angle_gamma   90.00
#
_symmetry.space_group_name_H-M   'P 1'
#
loop_
_entity.id
_entity.type
_entity.pdbx_description
1 polymer ?
#
loop_
_entity_poly.entity_id
_entity_poly.type
_entity_poly.pdbx_seq_one_letter_code
_entity_poly.pdbx_strand_id
1 'polypeptide(L)'
;MLWGVEVDSFAALFGKYFIKDEASMEAFFAGYGADILREKQIQIRISCIKLALGDIYWGTWQTNPGVTAKGRRLLQAQMNCIGYKEG
;
A
#
# COMPACT_ATOMS: atom_id res chain seq x y z
N MET A 1 12.76 9.12 -1.05
CA MET A 1 12.26 9.84 -2.24
C MET A 1 10.91 10.41 -1.86
N LEU A 2 10.80 11.74 -1.83
CA LEU A 2 9.59 12.47 -1.47
C LEU A 2 8.77 12.66 -2.75
N TRP A 3 7.69 11.91 -2.91
CA TRP A 3 6.76 12.02 -4.05
C TRP A 3 5.58 12.96 -3.79
N GLY A 4 5.63 13.68 -2.65
CA GLY A 4 4.59 14.60 -2.21
C GLY A 4 3.56 13.94 -1.30
N VAL A 5 2.86 14.79 -0.53
CA VAL A 5 1.87 14.42 0.48
C VAL A 5 0.74 13.53 -0.07
N GLU A 6 0.40 13.70 -1.35
CA GLU A 6 -0.64 12.93 -2.03
C GLU A 6 -0.29 11.44 -2.12
N VAL A 7 0.94 11.10 -2.51
CA VAL A 7 1.36 9.70 -2.69
C VAL A 7 1.44 8.99 -1.34
N ASP A 8 1.93 9.69 -0.30
CA ASP A 8 1.98 9.16 1.06
C ASP A 8 0.57 8.96 1.64
N SER A 9 -0.34 9.91 1.40
CA SER A 9 -1.74 9.83 1.83
C SER A 9 -2.48 8.70 1.12
N PHE A 10 -2.29 8.56 -0.19
CA PHE A 10 -2.89 7.47 -0.96
C PHE A 10 -2.33 6.11 -0.55
N ALA A 11 -1.03 5.99 -0.28
CA ALA A 11 -0.45 4.75 0.23
C ALA A 11 -1.03 4.34 1.59
N ALA A 12 -1.25 5.31 2.49
CA ALA A 12 -1.91 5.06 3.77
C ALA A 12 -3.37 4.58 3.60
N LEU A 13 -4.12 5.19 2.69
CA LEU A 13 -5.50 4.77 2.35
C LEU A 13 -5.51 3.37 1.72
N PHE A 14 -4.59 3.10 0.79
CA PHE A 14 -4.43 1.79 0.17
C PHE A 14 -4.22 0.70 1.20
N GLY A 15 -3.29 0.91 2.13
CA GLY A 15 -2.98 -0.04 3.17
C GLY A 15 -4.08 -0.26 4.20
N LYS A 16 -5.11 0.60 4.23
CA LYS A 16 -6.18 0.53 5.23
C LYS A 16 -7.52 0.09 4.65
N TYR A 17 -7.83 0.51 3.44
CA TYR A 17 -9.17 0.36 2.85
C TYR A 17 -9.19 -0.49 1.57
N PHE A 18 -8.08 -0.53 0.81
CA PHE A 18 -8.11 -1.07 -0.55
C PHE A 18 -7.40 -2.42 -0.72
N ILE A 19 -6.67 -2.91 0.30
CA ILE A 19 -5.92 -4.18 0.28
C ILE A 19 -6.74 -5.38 -0.26
N LYS A 20 -8.05 -5.39 -0.05
CA LYS A 20 -8.95 -6.51 -0.44
C LYS A 20 -10.19 -6.07 -1.20
N ASP A 21 -10.25 -4.81 -1.62
CA ASP A 21 -11.45 -4.23 -2.20
C ASP A 21 -11.07 -3.32 -3.38
N GLU A 22 -10.79 -4.00 -4.49
CA GLU A 22 -10.41 -3.36 -5.75
C GLU A 22 -11.55 -2.52 -6.33
N ALA A 23 -12.81 -2.91 -6.11
CA ALA A 23 -13.96 -2.12 -6.52
C ALA A 23 -14.05 -0.78 -5.76
N SER A 24 -13.85 -0.80 -4.44
CA SER A 24 -13.81 0.44 -3.64
C SER A 24 -12.61 1.31 -3.98
N MET A 25 -11.47 0.71 -4.33
CA MET A 25 -10.30 1.43 -4.84
C MET A 25 -10.67 2.17 -6.12
N GLU A 26 -11.17 1.46 -7.14
CA GLU A 26 -11.55 2.04 -8.42
C GLU A 26 -12.58 3.17 -8.27
N ALA A 27 -13.61 2.96 -7.44
CA ALA A 27 -14.63 3.96 -7.16
C ALA A 27 -14.07 5.21 -6.45
N PHE A 28 -13.20 5.04 -5.45
CA PHE A 28 -12.55 6.14 -4.74
C PHE A 28 -11.72 7.02 -5.68
N PHE A 29 -11.05 6.36 -6.61
CA PHE A 29 -10.09 6.98 -7.51
C PHE A 29 -10.72 7.51 -8.82
N ALA A 30 -11.91 7.05 -9.20
CA ALA A 30 -12.67 7.55 -10.34
C ALA A 30 -12.94 9.08 -10.25
N GLY A 31 -13.13 9.60 -9.03
CA GLY A 31 -13.33 11.04 -8.78
C GLY A 31 -12.09 11.92 -9.02
N TYR A 32 -10.89 11.33 -9.08
CA TYR A 32 -9.63 12.03 -9.33
C TYR A 32 -9.21 12.02 -10.81
N GLY A 33 -9.91 11.26 -11.65
CA GLY A 33 -9.55 11.03 -13.06
C GLY A 33 -8.55 9.89 -13.23
N ALA A 34 -8.80 9.02 -14.21
CA ALA A 34 -8.04 7.79 -14.45
C ALA A 34 -6.55 8.03 -14.77
N ASP A 35 -6.21 9.19 -15.32
CA ASP A 35 -4.84 9.53 -15.74
C ASP A 35 -3.89 9.74 -14.55
N ILE A 36 -4.38 10.33 -13.45
CA ILE A 36 -3.58 10.55 -12.24
C ILE A 36 -3.14 9.20 -11.64
N LEU A 37 -4.02 8.20 -11.65
CA LEU A 37 -3.65 6.87 -11.18
C LEU A 37 -2.64 6.23 -12.09
N ARG A 38 -2.82 6.31 -13.41
CA ARG A 38 -1.90 5.69 -14.34
C ARG A 38 -0.48 6.21 -14.16
N GLU A 39 -0.33 7.51 -13.94
CA GLU A 39 0.98 8.14 -13.70
C GLU A 39 1.55 7.81 -12.31
N LYS A 40 0.70 7.79 -11.27
CA LYS A 40 1.15 7.63 -9.87
C LYS A 40 1.08 6.21 -9.33
N GLN A 41 0.54 5.24 -10.07
CA GLN A 41 0.31 3.87 -9.60
C GLN A 41 1.59 3.21 -9.11
N ILE A 42 2.69 3.36 -9.86
CA ILE A 42 3.99 2.80 -9.48
C ILE A 42 4.50 3.46 -8.18
N GLN A 43 4.34 4.78 -8.05
CA GLN A 43 4.77 5.54 -6.87
C GLN A 43 3.95 5.16 -5.63
N ILE A 44 2.63 5.02 -5.77
CA ILE A 44 1.73 4.56 -4.71
C ILE A 44 2.11 3.13 -4.29
N ARG A 45 2.34 2.21 -5.24
CA ARG A 45 2.78 0.84 -4.94
C ARG A 45 4.11 0.81 -4.18
N ILE A 46 5.12 1.53 -4.65
CA ILE A 46 6.42 1.59 -3.95
C ILE A 46 6.25 2.19 -2.54
N SER A 47 5.35 3.15 -2.37
CA SER A 47 5.05 3.75 -1.06
C SER A 47 4.36 2.76 -0.13
N CYS A 48 3.42 1.94 -0.62
CA CYS A 48 2.82 0.84 0.13
C CYS A 48 3.88 -0.19 0.58
N ILE A 49 4.83 -0.53 -0.28
CA ILE A 49 5.94 -1.44 0.07
C ILE A 49 6.81 -0.84 1.17
N LYS A 50 7.20 0.44 1.05
CA LYS A 50 7.98 1.14 2.07
C LYS A 50 7.24 1.18 3.41
N LEU A 51 5.94 1.50 3.39
CA LEU A 51 5.10 1.53 4.58
C LEU A 51 5.02 0.15 5.24
N ALA A 52 4.84 -0.90 4.44
CA ALA A 52 4.82 -2.28 4.94
C ALA A 52 6.14 -2.67 5.62
N LEU A 53 7.28 -2.35 5.02
CA LEU A 53 8.60 -2.60 5.60
C LEU A 53 8.80 -1.79 6.89
N GLY A 54 8.36 -0.53 6.91
CA GLY A 54 8.37 0.32 8.10
C GLY A 54 7.53 -0.27 9.24
N ASP A 55 6.30 -0.69 8.96
CA ASP A 55 5.40 -1.34 9.92
C ASP A 55 6.02 -2.64 10.47
N ILE A 56 6.65 -3.47 9.61
CA ILE A 56 7.32 -4.71 10.04
C ILE A 56 8.50 -4.40 10.96
N TYR A 57 9.38 -3.48 10.55
CA TYR A 57 10.57 -3.13 11.33
C TYR A 57 10.19 -2.52 12.68
N TRP A 58 9.36 -1.47 12.67
CA TRP A 58 8.95 -0.78 13.87
C TRP A 58 8.13 -1.68 14.80
N GLY A 59 7.20 -2.46 14.24
CA GLY A 59 6.39 -3.42 15.01
C GLY A 59 7.25 -4.50 15.67
N THR A 60 8.29 -4.98 14.98
CA THR A 60 9.25 -5.94 15.55
C THR A 60 10.06 -5.30 16.68
N TRP A 61 10.59 -4.09 16.46
CA TRP A 61 11.39 -3.37 17.46
C TRP A 61 10.59 -3.03 18.72
N GLN A 62 9.31 -2.67 18.56
CA GLN A 62 8.41 -2.32 19.68
C GLN A 62 7.68 -3.52 20.28
N THR A 63 7.97 -4.75 19.84
CA THR A 63 7.25 -5.96 20.27
C THR A 63 5.72 -5.84 20.08
N ASN A 64 5.29 -5.15 19.01
CA ASN A 64 3.89 -4.93 18.67
C ASN A 64 3.47 -5.82 17.48
N PRO A 65 2.92 -7.03 17.75
CA PRO A 65 2.60 -7.99 16.71
C PRO A 65 1.48 -7.51 15.77
N GLY A 66 0.59 -6.62 16.24
CA GLY A 66 -0.49 -6.06 15.43
C GLY A 66 0.04 -5.22 14.27
N VAL A 67 1.06 -4.39 14.52
CA VAL A 67 1.70 -3.56 13.49
C VAL A 67 2.52 -4.43 12.54
N THR A 68 3.27 -5.40 13.06
CA THR A 68 4.00 -6.37 12.21
C THR A 68 3.06 -7.15 11.28
N ALA A 69 1.92 -7.63 11.80
CA ALA A 69 0.93 -8.35 11.01
C ALA A 69 0.23 -7.47 9.96
N LYS A 70 0.02 -6.18 10.26
CA LYS A 70 -0.47 -5.20 9.29
C LYS A 70 0.54 -5.00 8.15
N GLY A 71 1.81 -4.80 8.46
CA GLY A 71 2.87 -4.66 7.46
C GLY A 71 2.98 -5.89 6.56
N ARG A 72 2.96 -7.10 7.11
CA ARG A 72 2.97 -8.34 6.33
C ARG A 72 1.78 -8.46 5.37
N ARG A 73 0.57 -8.15 5.83
CA ARG A 73 -0.64 -8.17 4.99
C ARG A 73 -0.55 -7.18 3.83
N LEU A 74 -0.06 -5.97 4.11
CA LEU A 74 0.15 -4.96 3.07
C LEU A 74 1.18 -5.42 2.05
N LEU A 75 2.31 -5.97 2.50
CA LEU A 75 3.36 -6.49 1.61
C LEU A 75 2.84 -7.61 0.71
N GLN A 76 2.12 -8.58 1.28
CA GLN A 76 1.54 -9.70 0.53
C GLN A 76 0.57 -9.22 -0.56
N ALA A 77 -0.27 -8.22 -0.25
CA ALA A 77 -1.19 -7.67 -1.24
C ALA A 77 -0.44 -7.02 -2.42
N GLN A 78 0.67 -6.32 -2.15
CA GLN A 78 1.50 -5.77 -3.24
C GLN A 78 2.18 -6.87 -4.06
N MET A 79 2.60 -7.97 -3.42
CA MET A 79 3.24 -9.12 -4.09
C MET A 79 2.27 -9.90 -4.99
N ASN A 80 1.02 -10.05 -4.56
CA ASN A 80 -0.02 -10.67 -5.40
C ASN A 80 -0.28 -9.85 -6.68
N CYS A 81 -0.22 -8.51 -6.60
CA CYS A 81 -0.39 -7.61 -7.75
C CYS A 81 0.77 -7.65 -8.76
N ILE A 82 1.88 -8.35 -8.47
CA ILE A 82 3.00 -8.56 -9.40
C ILE A 82 3.14 -10.03 -9.82
N GLY A 83 2.14 -10.87 -9.51
CA GLY A 83 2.14 -12.29 -9.88
C GLY A 83 3.10 -13.17 -9.08
N TYR A 84 3.59 -12.69 -7.93
CA TYR A 84 4.42 -13.50 -7.06
C TYR A 84 3.56 -14.55 -6.34
N LYS A 85 3.95 -15.83 -6.45
CA LYS A 85 3.42 -16.92 -5.63
C LYS A 85 4.55 -17.40 -4.71
N GLU A 86 4.30 -17.46 -3.41
CA GLU A 86 5.20 -18.17 -2.50
C GLU A 86 5.32 -19.63 -2.98
N GLY A 87 6.55 -20.07 -3.21
CA GLY A 87 6.89 -21.42 -3.61
C GLY A 87 7.15 -22.32 -2.42
#